data_AF-A0A812LPQ3-F1
#
_entry.id   AF-A0A812LPQ3-F1
#
_cell.length_a   1.000
_cell.length_b   1.000
_cell.length_c   1.000
_cell.angle_alpha   90.00
_cell.angle_beta   90.00
_cell.angle_gamma   90.00
#
_symmetry.space_group_name_H-M   'P 1'
#
loop_
_entity.id
_entity.type
_entity.pdbx_description
1 polymer ?
#
loop_
_entity_poly.entity_id
_entity_poly.type
_entity_poly.pdbx_seq_one_letter_code
_entity_poly.pdbx_strand_id
1 'polypeptide(L)'
;MHAETQVAERPATEVKAAEVEEENPRKHGLALMLDEGTRKSHSMAENTQFVTGFFKGLGNRDSFAQLVTSLYFIYQAMEESFQASADAGVRHLDFEELRRVAAIEEDLAYFYGPGWREQLRPSPAAERYCERIRQVAAENPQLLIAHQYTRYLGDLFGGQMMGGMAESSLGLEGGKGTSFYRFPQIPDTKAFITEWYRELNSLPLSSGEKEAIVEEANLVFRLNIDILEELEGSPLAAAWQLVASFFRSKLGLA
;
A
#
# COMPACT_ATOMS: atom_id res chain seq x y z
N MET A 1 20.33 27.83 75.30
CA MET A 1 19.11 27.36 74.63
C MET A 1 19.11 27.96 73.23
N HIS A 2 19.65 27.25 72.25
CA HIS A 2 19.48 27.39 70.79
C HIS A 2 20.38 26.33 70.18
N ALA A 3 19.81 25.16 69.87
CA ALA A 3 20.48 24.11 69.12
C ALA A 3 20.03 24.26 67.65
N GLU A 4 20.95 24.72 66.81
CA GLU A 4 20.77 24.78 65.36
C GLU A 4 20.71 23.35 64.81
N THR A 5 19.59 23.02 64.18
CA THR A 5 19.38 21.72 63.53
C THR A 5 19.96 21.82 62.12
N GLN A 6 21.09 21.14 61.88
CA GLN A 6 21.62 20.91 60.53
C GLN A 6 20.65 20.01 59.77
N VAL A 7 20.04 20.55 58.72
CA VAL A 7 19.28 19.76 57.73
C VAL A 7 20.28 19.14 56.78
N ALA A 8 20.44 17.82 56.83
CA ALA A 8 21.22 17.07 55.86
C ALA A 8 20.47 17.03 54.52
N GLU A 9 21.04 17.64 53.48
CA GLU A 9 20.56 17.51 52.10
C GLU A 9 20.71 16.06 51.63
N ARG A 10 19.60 15.50 51.12
CA ARG A 10 19.59 14.20 50.45
C ARG A 10 20.22 14.37 49.06
N PRO A 11 21.06 13.44 48.58
CA PRO A 11 21.59 13.54 47.24
C PRO A 11 20.45 13.36 46.24
N ALA A 12 20.31 14.31 45.32
CA ALA A 12 19.44 14.19 44.17
C ALA A 12 19.88 12.99 43.34
N THR A 13 19.08 11.93 43.33
CA THR A 13 19.28 10.82 42.40
C THR A 13 18.79 11.31 41.05
N GLU A 14 19.70 11.73 40.18
CA GLU A 14 19.43 11.92 38.76
C GLU A 14 18.96 10.57 38.20
N VAL A 15 17.66 10.43 38.04
CA VAL A 15 17.09 9.39 37.19
C VAL A 15 17.38 9.83 35.76
N LYS A 16 18.47 9.34 35.17
CA LYS A 16 18.59 9.34 33.71
C LYS A 16 17.39 8.58 33.17
N ALA A 17 16.48 9.30 32.51
CA ALA A 17 15.52 8.67 31.63
C ALA A 17 16.33 7.87 30.61
N ALA A 18 16.31 6.55 30.72
CA ALA A 18 16.75 5.70 29.64
C ALA A 18 15.78 5.98 28.49
N GLU A 19 16.28 6.57 27.41
CA GLU A 19 15.62 6.47 26.11
C GLU A 19 15.51 4.98 25.83
N VAL A 20 14.33 4.41 26.08
CA VAL A 20 13.99 3.08 25.59
C VAL A 20 14.01 3.24 24.08
N GLU A 21 15.02 2.68 23.40
CA GLU A 21 14.97 2.52 21.95
C GLU A 21 13.64 1.84 21.65
N GLU A 22 12.72 2.59 21.05
CA GLU A 22 11.40 2.09 20.76
C GLU A 22 11.55 0.91 19.80
N GLU A 23 11.14 -0.27 20.26
CA GLU A 23 11.35 -1.51 19.52
C GLU A 23 10.65 -1.41 18.15
N ASN A 24 11.38 -1.74 17.07
CA ASN A 24 10.81 -1.67 15.72
C ASN A 24 9.62 -2.64 15.61
N PRO A 25 8.39 -2.16 15.39
CA PRO A 25 7.19 -2.99 15.45
C PRO A 25 7.16 -4.10 14.39
N ARG A 26 7.95 -3.97 13.32
CA ARG A 26 8.08 -5.01 12.28
C ARG A 26 8.81 -6.26 12.73
N LYS A 27 9.51 -6.21 13.86
CA LYS A 27 10.34 -7.33 14.35
C LYS A 27 9.63 -8.27 15.30
N HIS A 28 8.33 -8.09 15.53
CA HIS A 28 7.53 -8.98 16.37
C HIS A 28 6.06 -9.02 15.93
N GLY A 29 5.27 -9.86 16.59
CA GLY A 29 3.82 -9.91 16.42
C GLY A 29 3.36 -10.28 15.01
N LEU A 30 2.17 -9.81 14.64
CA LEU A 30 1.60 -10.04 13.32
C LEU A 30 2.39 -9.34 12.21
N ALA A 31 3.02 -8.20 12.52
CA ALA A 31 3.86 -7.49 11.56
C ALA A 31 5.03 -8.37 11.05
N LEU A 32 5.76 -9.02 11.97
CA LEU A 32 6.83 -9.95 11.59
C LEU A 32 6.28 -11.16 10.83
N MET A 33 5.16 -11.72 11.28
CA MET A 33 4.54 -12.87 10.63
C MET A 33 4.13 -12.57 9.18
N LEU A 34 3.63 -11.37 8.91
CA LEU A 34 3.32 -10.92 7.56
C LEU A 34 4.58 -10.71 6.72
N ASP A 35 5.59 -10.02 7.25
CA ASP A 35 6.86 -9.78 6.55
C ASP A 35 7.55 -11.11 6.17
N GLU A 36 7.62 -12.07 7.08
CA GLU A 36 8.24 -13.38 6.83
C GLU A 36 7.36 -14.32 6.01
N GLY A 37 6.07 -14.38 6.34
CA GLY A 37 5.10 -15.29 5.72
C GLY A 37 4.77 -14.93 4.28
N THR A 38 4.92 -13.64 3.91
CA THR A 38 4.73 -13.18 2.53
C THR A 38 6.04 -13.05 1.75
N ARG A 39 7.20 -13.29 2.39
CA ARG A 39 8.52 -13.13 1.75
C ARG A 39 8.70 -13.93 0.46
N LYS A 40 8.12 -15.14 0.39
CA LYS A 40 8.16 -15.95 -0.84
C LYS A 40 7.31 -15.33 -1.94
N SER A 41 6.10 -14.88 -1.62
CA SER A 41 5.23 -14.14 -2.53
C SER A 41 5.87 -12.82 -2.98
N HIS A 42 6.55 -12.11 -2.08
CA HIS A 42 7.43 -11.00 -2.42
C HIS A 42 8.52 -11.45 -3.38
N SER A 43 9.26 -12.53 -3.13
CA SER A 43 10.34 -12.98 -4.02
C SER A 43 9.85 -13.45 -5.42
N MET A 44 8.64 -14.02 -5.49
CA MET A 44 7.99 -14.41 -6.74
C MET A 44 7.48 -13.17 -7.51
N ALA A 45 6.95 -12.18 -6.80
CA ALA A 45 6.63 -10.88 -7.38
C ALA A 45 7.92 -10.14 -7.83
N GLU A 46 8.97 -10.16 -7.02
CA GLU A 46 10.18 -9.37 -7.18
C GLU A 46 11.07 -9.82 -8.35
N ASN A 47 10.99 -11.07 -8.83
CA ASN A 47 11.97 -11.54 -9.82
C ASN A 47 11.49 -11.70 -11.27
N THR A 48 10.20 -11.87 -11.58
CA THR A 48 9.79 -11.89 -12.99
C THR A 48 8.36 -11.45 -13.26
N GLN A 49 7.33 -12.05 -12.67
CA GLN A 49 5.95 -11.84 -13.15
C GLN A 49 5.36 -10.47 -12.79
N PHE A 50 5.45 -10.06 -11.53
CA PHE A 50 4.92 -8.75 -11.12
C PHE A 50 5.70 -7.62 -11.77
N VAL A 51 7.05 -7.69 -11.77
CA VAL A 51 7.88 -6.71 -12.49
C VAL A 51 7.52 -6.69 -13.97
N THR A 52 7.51 -7.84 -14.64
CA THR A 52 7.16 -7.90 -16.07
C THR A 52 5.78 -7.32 -16.33
N GLY A 53 4.77 -7.70 -15.57
CA GLY A 53 3.40 -7.21 -15.71
C GLY A 53 3.25 -5.72 -15.41
N PHE A 54 3.95 -5.19 -14.40
CA PHE A 54 4.00 -3.74 -14.16
C PHE A 54 4.61 -3.01 -15.35
N PHE A 55 5.71 -3.51 -15.91
CA PHE A 55 6.31 -2.96 -17.13
C PHE A 55 5.40 -3.14 -18.36
N LYS A 56 4.55 -4.18 -18.44
CA LYS A 56 3.48 -4.24 -19.47
C LYS A 56 2.51 -3.08 -19.29
N GLY A 57 2.07 -2.82 -18.06
CA GLY A 57 1.22 -1.68 -17.72
C GLY A 57 1.82 -0.34 -18.12
N LEU A 58 3.13 -0.18 -17.97
CA LEU A 58 3.86 1.02 -18.43
C LEU A 58 4.14 1.05 -19.95
N GLY A 59 3.83 -0.03 -20.67
CA GLY A 59 4.20 -0.17 -22.08
C GLY A 59 3.49 0.81 -23.00
N ASN A 60 2.28 1.25 -22.65
CA ASN A 60 1.55 2.32 -23.31
C ASN A 60 0.43 2.88 -22.42
N ARG A 61 -0.18 3.98 -22.86
CA ARG A 61 -1.21 4.71 -22.10
C ARG A 61 -2.45 3.86 -21.82
N ASP A 62 -2.91 3.07 -22.79
CA ASP A 62 -4.14 2.27 -22.66
C ASP A 62 -3.95 1.13 -21.65
N SER A 63 -2.80 0.45 -21.70
CA SER A 63 -2.40 -0.57 -20.72
C SER A 63 -2.36 -0.03 -19.30
N PHE A 64 -1.83 1.17 -19.13
CA PHE A 64 -1.79 1.80 -17.82
C PHE A 64 -3.18 2.22 -17.35
N ALA A 65 -4.01 2.75 -18.24
CA ALA A 65 -5.40 3.09 -17.94
C ALA A 65 -6.23 1.85 -17.55
N GLN A 66 -5.97 0.69 -18.16
CA GLN A 66 -6.55 -0.60 -17.76
C GLN A 66 -6.12 -1.02 -16.36
N LEU A 67 -4.83 -0.86 -16.01
CA LEU A 67 -4.35 -1.11 -14.65
C LEU A 67 -5.08 -0.20 -13.64
N VAL A 68 -5.16 1.10 -13.91
CA VAL A 68 -5.87 2.07 -13.06
C VAL A 68 -7.37 1.71 -12.94
N THR A 69 -7.99 1.22 -14.01
CA THR A 69 -9.38 0.73 -14.01
C THR A 69 -9.54 -0.48 -13.09
N SER A 70 -8.65 -1.46 -13.15
CA SER A 70 -8.67 -2.61 -12.24
C SER A 70 -8.52 -2.17 -10.78
N LEU A 71 -7.57 -1.26 -10.50
CA LEU A 71 -7.37 -0.68 -9.17
C LEU A 71 -8.64 0.02 -8.68
N TYR A 72 -9.33 0.80 -9.50
CA TYR A 72 -10.58 1.47 -9.11
C TYR A 72 -11.60 0.52 -8.49
N PHE A 73 -11.94 -0.57 -9.19
CA PHE A 73 -12.93 -1.52 -8.70
C PHE A 73 -12.48 -2.23 -7.42
N ILE A 74 -11.19 -2.56 -7.31
CA ILE A 74 -10.61 -3.23 -6.14
C ILE A 74 -10.65 -2.31 -4.92
N TYR A 75 -10.18 -1.08 -5.05
CA TYR A 75 -10.18 -0.12 -3.95
C TYR A 75 -11.61 0.27 -3.58
N GLN A 76 -12.52 0.40 -4.55
CA GLN A 76 -13.93 0.60 -4.27
C GLN A 76 -14.49 -0.54 -3.39
N ALA A 77 -14.34 -1.80 -3.82
CA ALA A 77 -14.84 -2.94 -3.06
C ALA A 77 -14.22 -3.03 -1.65
N MET A 78 -12.92 -2.72 -1.55
CA MET A 78 -12.16 -2.75 -0.31
C MET A 78 -12.61 -1.64 0.66
N GLU A 79 -12.73 -0.41 0.17
CA GLU A 79 -13.09 0.77 0.95
C GLU A 79 -14.55 0.77 1.40
N GLU A 80 -15.47 0.28 0.55
CA GLU A 80 -16.86 0.03 0.92
C GLU A 80 -16.96 -1.06 2.00
N SER A 81 -16.14 -2.12 1.90
CA SER A 81 -16.11 -3.22 2.88
C SER A 81 -15.58 -2.76 4.25
N PHE A 82 -14.56 -1.91 4.29
CA PHE A 82 -14.07 -1.35 5.55
C PHE A 82 -15.12 -0.44 6.20
N GLN A 83 -15.73 0.45 5.41
CA GLN A 83 -16.74 1.38 5.91
C GLN A 83 -17.96 0.64 6.47
N ALA A 84 -18.34 -0.49 5.88
CA ALA A 84 -19.47 -1.31 6.34
C ALA A 84 -19.10 -2.29 7.47
N SER A 85 -17.81 -2.50 7.76
CA SER A 85 -17.36 -3.53 8.70
C SER A 85 -17.76 -3.20 10.14
N ALA A 86 -18.34 -4.18 10.84
CA ALA A 86 -18.57 -4.11 12.28
C ALA A 86 -17.36 -4.61 13.11
N ASP A 87 -16.35 -5.21 12.45
CA ASP A 87 -15.17 -5.75 13.11
C ASP A 87 -14.32 -4.63 13.72
N ALA A 88 -14.00 -4.75 15.00
CA ALA A 88 -13.28 -3.71 15.72
C ALA A 88 -11.83 -3.55 15.23
N GLY A 89 -11.15 -4.64 14.87
CA GLY A 89 -9.77 -4.59 14.38
C GLY A 89 -9.68 -3.99 12.98
N VAL A 90 -10.64 -4.31 12.11
CA VAL A 90 -10.72 -3.70 10.76
C VAL A 90 -10.94 -2.20 10.85
N ARG A 91 -11.90 -1.74 11.67
CA ARG A 91 -12.16 -0.30 11.86
C ARG A 91 -11.00 0.43 12.53
N HIS A 92 -10.28 -0.25 13.42
CA HIS A 92 -9.11 0.31 14.10
C HIS A 92 -7.97 0.64 13.12
N LEU A 93 -7.85 -0.14 12.04
CA LEU A 93 -6.85 0.08 10.99
C LEU A 93 -7.36 0.91 9.80
N ASP A 94 -8.59 1.41 9.86
CA ASP A 94 -9.21 2.17 8.78
C ASP A 94 -8.80 3.66 8.81
N PHE A 95 -7.57 3.94 8.37
CA PHE A 95 -7.04 5.30 8.27
C PHE A 95 -7.56 6.00 7.01
N GLU A 96 -8.22 7.16 7.19
CA GLU A 96 -8.79 7.95 6.09
C GLU A 96 -7.71 8.40 5.10
N GLU A 97 -6.50 8.68 5.59
CA GLU A 97 -5.35 9.14 4.80
C GLU A 97 -4.86 8.08 3.79
N LEU A 98 -5.24 6.81 3.98
CA LEU A 98 -4.92 5.71 3.07
C LEU A 98 -5.94 5.55 1.93
N ARG A 99 -7.16 6.07 2.06
CA ARG A 99 -8.23 5.89 1.06
C ARG A 99 -7.80 6.43 -0.30
N ARG A 100 -7.96 5.64 -1.37
CA ARG A 100 -7.45 5.89 -2.73
C ARG A 100 -8.53 6.11 -3.77
N VAL A 101 -9.78 5.72 -3.52
CA VAL A 101 -10.84 5.78 -4.55
C VAL A 101 -10.90 7.16 -5.19
N ALA A 102 -10.96 8.25 -4.40
CA ALA A 102 -11.00 9.61 -4.94
C ALA A 102 -9.81 9.95 -5.87
N ALA A 103 -8.59 9.57 -5.49
CA ALA A 103 -7.39 9.78 -6.31
C ALA A 103 -7.44 8.96 -7.61
N ILE A 104 -7.96 7.74 -7.55
CA ILE A 104 -8.13 6.89 -8.74
C ILE A 104 -9.20 7.47 -9.68
N GLU A 105 -10.28 8.04 -9.15
CA GLU A 105 -11.31 8.71 -9.96
C GLU A 105 -10.76 9.90 -10.75
N GLU A 106 -9.83 10.67 -10.16
CA GLU A 106 -9.11 11.75 -10.85
C GLU A 106 -8.26 11.20 -12.01
N ASP A 107 -7.56 10.09 -11.79
CA ASP A 107 -6.74 9.45 -12.82
C ASP A 107 -7.61 8.88 -13.95
N LEU A 108 -8.74 8.25 -13.64
CA LEU A 108 -9.68 7.73 -14.64
C LEU A 108 -10.33 8.85 -15.46
N ALA A 109 -10.67 9.97 -14.83
CA ALA A 109 -11.14 11.15 -15.56
C ALA A 109 -10.08 11.70 -16.51
N TYR A 110 -8.80 11.59 -16.16
CA TYR A 110 -7.70 11.98 -17.05
C TYR A 110 -7.50 11.00 -18.22
N PHE A 111 -7.63 9.69 -18.02
CA PHE A 111 -7.43 8.71 -19.08
C PHE A 111 -8.61 8.60 -20.04
N TYR A 112 -9.84 8.58 -19.52
CA TYR A 112 -11.04 8.29 -20.30
C TYR A 112 -11.95 9.52 -20.54
N GLY A 113 -11.64 10.65 -19.89
CA GLY A 113 -12.41 11.88 -20.01
C GLY A 113 -13.72 11.87 -19.22
N PRO A 114 -14.59 12.87 -19.48
CA PRO A 114 -15.91 12.95 -18.86
C PRO A 114 -16.76 11.70 -19.20
N GLY A 115 -17.46 11.16 -18.21
CA GLY A 115 -18.31 9.98 -18.39
C GLY A 115 -17.57 8.64 -18.30
N TRP A 116 -16.33 8.62 -17.82
CA TRP A 116 -15.54 7.39 -17.62
C TRP A 116 -16.32 6.30 -16.86
N ARG A 117 -17.11 6.68 -15.83
CA ARG A 117 -17.88 5.74 -15.00
C ARG A 117 -18.79 4.81 -15.79
N GLU A 118 -19.37 5.27 -16.89
CA GLU A 118 -20.32 4.48 -17.69
C GLU A 118 -19.60 3.46 -18.60
N GLN A 119 -18.34 3.74 -18.94
CA GLN A 119 -17.56 3.03 -19.94
C GLN A 119 -16.74 1.88 -19.35
N LEU A 120 -16.40 1.95 -18.07
CA LEU A 120 -15.48 0.99 -17.45
C LEU A 120 -16.21 -0.25 -16.94
N ARG A 121 -15.55 -1.40 -17.06
CA ARG A 121 -15.93 -2.67 -16.45
C ARG A 121 -14.68 -3.30 -15.83
N PRO A 122 -14.82 -4.05 -14.72
CA PRO A 122 -13.67 -4.77 -14.18
C PRO A 122 -13.21 -5.83 -15.18
N SER A 123 -11.89 -6.05 -15.24
CA SER A 123 -11.35 -7.22 -15.93
C SER A 123 -11.73 -8.50 -15.18
N PRO A 124 -11.60 -9.69 -15.79
CA PRO A 124 -11.88 -10.94 -15.10
C PRO A 124 -11.03 -11.12 -13.82
N ALA A 125 -9.75 -10.75 -13.80
CA ALA A 125 -8.93 -10.81 -12.58
C ALA A 125 -9.38 -9.79 -11.53
N ALA A 126 -9.70 -8.56 -11.94
CA ALA A 126 -10.22 -7.56 -11.03
C ALA A 126 -11.55 -8.00 -10.41
N GLU A 127 -12.45 -8.61 -11.19
CA GLU A 127 -13.72 -9.14 -10.72
C GLU A 127 -13.53 -10.26 -9.69
N ARG A 128 -12.63 -11.23 -9.96
CA ARG A 128 -12.25 -12.28 -8.99
C ARG A 128 -11.72 -11.68 -7.70
N TYR A 129 -10.89 -10.64 -7.78
CA TYR A 129 -10.34 -10.01 -6.59
C TYR A 129 -11.42 -9.26 -5.79
N CYS A 130 -12.28 -8.49 -6.47
CA CYS A 130 -13.42 -7.84 -5.83
C CYS A 130 -14.36 -8.84 -5.15
N GLU A 131 -14.58 -10.01 -5.77
CA GLU A 131 -15.39 -11.06 -5.18
C GLU A 131 -14.74 -11.64 -3.91
N ARG A 132 -13.42 -11.86 -3.93
CA ARG A 132 -12.71 -12.30 -2.73
C ARG A 132 -12.85 -11.29 -1.59
N ILE A 133 -12.71 -9.99 -1.87
CA ILE A 133 -12.89 -8.91 -0.89
C ILE A 133 -14.28 -8.99 -0.25
N ARG A 134 -15.34 -9.07 -1.08
CA ARG A 134 -16.72 -9.14 -0.57
C ARG A 134 -16.98 -10.43 0.22
N GLN A 135 -16.42 -11.54 -0.23
CA GLN A 135 -16.52 -12.81 0.48
C GLN A 135 -15.90 -12.71 1.88
N VAL A 136 -14.66 -12.22 2.00
CA VAL A 136 -14.02 -12.10 3.32
C VAL A 136 -14.73 -11.07 4.19
N ALA A 137 -15.23 -9.97 3.63
CA ALA A 137 -16.00 -8.98 4.38
C ALA A 137 -17.28 -9.58 5.00
N ALA A 138 -17.95 -10.48 4.28
CA ALA A 138 -19.18 -11.12 4.74
C ALA A 138 -18.93 -12.29 5.72
N GLU A 139 -17.91 -13.11 5.46
CA GLU A 139 -17.70 -14.38 6.17
C GLU A 139 -16.69 -14.26 7.32
N ASN A 140 -15.60 -13.51 7.11
CA ASN A 140 -14.45 -13.42 8.02
C ASN A 140 -13.81 -12.02 7.94
N PRO A 141 -14.49 -10.97 8.42
CA PRO A 141 -14.11 -9.58 8.14
C PRO A 141 -12.69 -9.24 8.59
N GLN A 142 -12.16 -9.84 9.65
CA GLN A 142 -10.76 -9.66 10.07
C GLN A 142 -9.72 -9.92 8.96
N LEU A 143 -10.02 -10.78 7.98
CA LEU A 143 -9.11 -11.05 6.86
C LEU A 143 -8.95 -9.85 5.92
N LEU A 144 -9.84 -8.86 6.00
CA LEU A 144 -9.67 -7.56 5.34
C LEU A 144 -8.36 -6.85 5.73
N ILE A 145 -7.79 -7.15 6.89
CA ILE A 145 -6.47 -6.65 7.31
C ILE A 145 -5.37 -7.08 6.33
N ALA A 146 -5.46 -8.29 5.77
CA ALA A 146 -4.50 -8.79 4.78
C ALA A 146 -4.55 -7.96 3.49
N HIS A 147 -5.74 -7.55 3.06
CA HIS A 147 -5.91 -6.70 1.88
C HIS A 147 -5.31 -5.30 2.10
N GLN A 148 -5.56 -4.71 3.27
CA GLN A 148 -4.97 -3.42 3.66
C GLN A 148 -3.45 -3.49 3.68
N TYR A 149 -2.91 -4.53 4.35
CA TYR A 149 -1.48 -4.78 4.41
C TYR A 149 -0.87 -4.85 3.01
N THR A 150 -1.38 -5.73 2.14
CA THR A 150 -0.74 -5.94 0.83
C THR A 150 -0.91 -4.75 -0.11
N ARG A 151 -2.04 -4.05 -0.06
CA ARG A 151 -2.29 -2.90 -0.94
C ARG A 151 -1.71 -1.60 -0.39
N TYR A 152 -2.26 -1.07 0.70
CA TYR A 152 -1.87 0.26 1.18
C TYR A 152 -0.40 0.37 1.57
N LEU A 153 0.15 -0.63 2.26
CA LEU A 153 1.57 -0.57 2.64
C LEU A 153 2.46 -0.74 1.40
N GLY A 154 2.06 -1.59 0.45
CA GLY A 154 2.72 -1.71 -0.86
C GLY A 154 2.76 -0.37 -1.62
N ASP A 155 1.64 0.35 -1.63
CA ASP A 155 1.54 1.67 -2.24
C ASP A 155 2.41 2.71 -1.51
N LEU A 156 2.51 2.65 -0.18
CA LEU A 156 3.37 3.56 0.58
C LEU A 156 4.86 3.25 0.40
N PHE A 157 5.26 1.98 0.31
CA PHE A 157 6.66 1.59 0.11
C PHE A 157 7.19 1.95 -1.29
N GLY A 158 6.42 1.65 -2.33
CA GLY A 158 6.87 1.74 -3.72
C GLY A 158 6.15 2.77 -4.58
N GLY A 159 5.04 3.33 -4.11
CA GLY A 159 4.11 4.09 -4.95
C GLY A 159 4.74 5.34 -5.57
N GLN A 160 5.53 6.09 -4.81
CA GLN A 160 6.23 7.28 -5.35
C GLN A 160 7.17 6.93 -6.51
N MET A 161 7.91 5.82 -6.38
CA MET A 161 8.78 5.32 -7.44
C MET A 161 7.97 4.86 -8.65
N MET A 162 6.90 4.10 -8.43
CA MET A 162 6.01 3.59 -9.49
C MET A 162 5.33 4.73 -10.25
N GLY A 163 4.82 5.75 -9.55
CA GLY A 163 4.25 6.95 -10.14
C GLY A 163 5.25 7.72 -11.00
N GLY A 164 6.48 7.93 -10.51
CA GLY A 164 7.54 8.57 -11.29
C GLY A 164 7.95 7.78 -12.54
N MET A 165 7.97 6.44 -12.46
CA MET A 165 8.19 5.58 -13.63
C MET A 165 7.06 5.71 -14.65
N ALA A 166 5.80 5.75 -14.21
CA ALA A 166 4.66 5.95 -15.09
C ALA A 166 4.69 7.31 -15.79
N GLU A 167 4.96 8.39 -15.05
CA GLU A 167 5.12 9.74 -15.61
C GLU A 167 6.19 9.77 -16.69
N SER A 168 7.36 9.19 -16.40
CA SER A 168 8.50 9.16 -17.31
C SER A 168 8.26 8.32 -18.56
N SER A 169 7.67 7.12 -18.41
CA SER A 169 7.42 6.20 -19.52
C SER A 169 6.34 6.73 -20.46
N LEU A 170 5.24 7.25 -19.89
CA LEU A 170 4.04 7.62 -20.65
C LEU A 170 3.99 9.11 -21.03
N GLY A 171 4.97 9.91 -20.59
CA GLY A 171 5.01 11.36 -20.84
C GLY A 171 3.86 12.09 -20.15
N LEU A 172 3.55 11.71 -18.90
CA LEU A 172 2.50 12.37 -18.12
C LEU A 172 3.06 13.62 -17.45
N GLU A 173 2.33 14.72 -17.55
CA GLU A 173 2.76 16.03 -17.04
C GLU A 173 1.91 16.49 -15.86
N GLY A 174 2.56 17.21 -14.93
CA GLY A 174 1.88 17.85 -13.80
C GLY A 174 1.22 16.88 -12.82
N GLY A 175 1.68 15.62 -12.78
CA GLY A 175 1.13 14.57 -11.90
C GLY A 175 -0.25 14.05 -12.30
N LYS A 176 -0.74 14.39 -13.50
CA LYS A 176 -2.04 13.92 -13.98
C LYS A 176 -1.96 12.45 -14.42
N GLY A 177 -2.93 11.64 -13.99
CA GLY A 177 -2.96 10.22 -14.27
C GLY A 177 -2.11 9.37 -13.33
N THR A 178 -1.52 9.96 -12.28
CA THR A 178 -0.72 9.27 -11.26
C THR A 178 -1.08 9.70 -9.84
N SER A 179 -2.25 10.31 -9.65
CA SER A 179 -2.77 10.80 -8.36
C SER A 179 -2.88 9.67 -7.34
N PHE A 180 -3.23 8.46 -7.78
CA PHE A 180 -3.23 7.23 -6.97
C PHE A 180 -1.96 7.05 -6.13
N TYR A 181 -0.80 7.36 -6.71
CA TYR A 181 0.49 7.14 -6.07
C TYR A 181 0.87 8.22 -5.05
N ARG A 182 0.07 9.29 -4.91
CA ARG A 182 0.36 10.46 -4.07
C ARG A 182 -0.46 10.40 -2.78
N PHE A 183 0.22 10.59 -1.65
CA PHE A 183 -0.39 10.58 -0.30
C PHE A 183 -0.18 11.94 0.38
N PRO A 184 -0.88 13.01 -0.05
CA PRO A 184 -0.63 14.36 0.45
C PRO A 184 -0.91 14.51 1.95
N GLN A 185 -1.77 13.66 2.51
CA GLN A 185 -2.11 13.62 3.93
C GLN A 185 -1.07 12.86 4.78
N ILE A 186 -0.10 12.19 4.15
CA ILE A 186 0.95 11.41 4.80
C ILE A 186 2.33 11.99 4.43
N PRO A 187 2.75 13.09 5.08
CA PRO A 187 4.02 13.76 4.75
C PRO A 187 5.26 12.95 5.16
N ASP A 188 5.16 12.16 6.23
CA ASP A 188 6.21 11.22 6.66
C ASP A 188 5.72 9.78 6.53
N THR A 189 5.94 9.21 5.34
CA THR A 189 5.56 7.84 5.02
C THR A 189 6.20 6.82 5.95
N LYS A 190 7.46 7.02 6.36
CA LYS A 190 8.16 6.06 7.21
C LYS A 190 7.54 6.04 8.61
N ALA A 191 7.31 7.21 9.19
CA ALA A 191 6.67 7.32 10.50
C ALA A 191 5.25 6.73 10.48
N PHE A 192 4.47 7.00 9.43
CA PHE A 192 3.13 6.45 9.27
C PHE A 192 3.13 4.92 9.19
N ILE A 193 4.03 4.33 8.38
CA ILE A 193 4.17 2.88 8.29
C ILE A 193 4.55 2.28 9.65
N THR A 194 5.48 2.91 10.38
CA THR A 194 5.85 2.46 11.71
C THR A 194 4.65 2.46 12.66
N GLU A 195 3.85 3.52 12.67
CA GLU A 195 2.63 3.59 13.47
C GLU A 195 1.60 2.54 13.07
N TRP A 196 1.35 2.37 11.77
CA TRP A 196 0.43 1.36 11.27
C TRP A 196 0.80 -0.05 11.76
N TYR A 197 2.09 -0.40 11.78
CA TYR A 197 2.54 -1.68 12.34
C TYR A 197 2.42 -1.76 13.86
N ARG A 198 2.55 -0.65 14.61
CA ARG A 198 2.25 -0.63 16.05
C ARG A 198 0.78 -0.99 16.27
N GLU A 199 -0.12 -0.36 15.52
CA GLU A 199 -1.56 -0.59 15.63
C GLU A 199 -1.96 -1.99 15.17
N LEU A 200 -1.34 -2.52 14.12
CA LEU A 200 -1.55 -3.91 13.71
C LEU A 200 -1.18 -4.90 14.84
N ASN A 201 -0.07 -4.65 15.53
CA ASN A 201 0.39 -5.51 16.61
C ASN A 201 -0.42 -5.35 17.91
N SER A 202 -1.14 -4.25 18.08
CA SER A 202 -1.99 -4.00 19.25
C SER A 202 -3.32 -4.74 19.19
N LEU A 203 -3.73 -5.22 18.00
CA LEU A 203 -4.98 -5.94 17.81
C LEU A 203 -5.05 -7.24 18.64
N PRO A 204 -6.18 -7.50 19.33
CA PRO A 204 -6.36 -8.66 20.20
C PRO A 204 -6.67 -9.94 19.40
N LEU A 205 -5.78 -10.32 18.48
CA LEU A 205 -5.90 -11.48 17.60
C LEU A 205 -5.26 -12.74 18.22
N SER A 206 -5.97 -13.85 18.15
CA SER A 206 -5.45 -15.19 18.45
C SER A 206 -4.40 -15.63 17.43
N SER A 207 -3.61 -16.65 17.76
CA SER A 207 -2.61 -17.20 16.83
C SER A 207 -3.22 -17.70 15.52
N GLY A 208 -4.38 -18.37 15.59
CA GLY A 208 -5.07 -18.87 14.39
C GLY A 208 -5.58 -17.75 13.48
N GLU A 209 -6.05 -16.63 14.05
CA GLU A 209 -6.48 -15.47 13.26
C GLU A 209 -5.28 -14.79 12.58
N LYS A 210 -4.14 -14.68 13.28
CA LYS A 210 -2.89 -14.16 12.70
C LYS A 210 -2.40 -15.02 11.55
N GLU A 211 -2.42 -16.34 11.71
CA GLU A 211 -2.05 -17.29 10.64
C GLU A 211 -2.98 -17.14 9.43
N ALA A 212 -4.29 -17.07 9.64
CA ALA A 212 -5.27 -16.89 8.57
C ALA A 212 -5.08 -15.56 7.82
N ILE A 213 -4.74 -14.46 8.51
CA ILE A 213 -4.41 -13.17 7.88
C ILE A 213 -3.15 -13.29 6.99
N VAL A 214 -2.12 -14.02 7.44
CA VAL A 214 -0.90 -14.24 6.65
C VAL A 214 -1.17 -15.11 5.41
N GLU A 215 -2.01 -16.13 5.54
CA GLU A 215 -2.45 -16.96 4.41
C GLU A 215 -3.25 -16.13 3.39
N GLU A 216 -4.17 -15.29 3.86
CA GLU A 216 -4.93 -14.39 3.02
C GLU A 216 -4.00 -13.40 2.30
N ALA A 217 -3.00 -12.83 2.98
CA ALA A 217 -2.06 -11.91 2.35
C ALA A 217 -1.33 -12.58 1.17
N ASN A 218 -0.97 -13.85 1.29
CA ASN A 218 -0.38 -14.62 0.18
C ASN A 218 -1.36 -14.87 -0.98
N LEU A 219 -2.67 -15.01 -0.70
CA LEU A 219 -3.68 -15.03 -1.75
C LEU A 219 -3.81 -13.66 -2.42
N VAL A 220 -3.80 -12.58 -1.64
CA VAL A 220 -3.87 -11.21 -2.16
C VAL A 220 -2.69 -10.92 -3.10
N PHE A 221 -1.46 -11.34 -2.77
CA PHE A 221 -0.33 -11.22 -3.69
C PHE A 221 -0.58 -11.92 -5.04
N ARG A 222 -1.15 -13.14 -5.02
CA ARG A 222 -1.49 -13.87 -6.26
C ARG A 222 -2.55 -13.13 -7.07
N LEU A 223 -3.61 -12.63 -6.43
CA LEU A 223 -4.67 -11.87 -7.10
C LEU A 223 -4.12 -10.59 -7.76
N ASN A 224 -3.13 -9.93 -7.15
CA ASN A 224 -2.45 -8.78 -7.75
C ASN A 224 -1.58 -9.19 -8.96
N ILE A 225 -0.93 -10.35 -8.91
CA ILE A 225 -0.17 -10.87 -10.06
C ILE A 225 -1.11 -11.16 -11.23
N ASP A 226 -2.25 -11.82 -10.98
CA ASP A 226 -3.25 -12.12 -12.02
C ASP A 226 -3.69 -10.86 -12.79
N ILE A 227 -3.89 -9.73 -12.09
CA ILE A 227 -4.25 -8.45 -12.72
C ILE A 227 -3.15 -7.97 -13.66
N LEU A 228 -1.89 -8.02 -13.21
CA LEU A 228 -0.76 -7.58 -14.00
C LEU A 228 -0.48 -8.50 -15.19
N GLU A 229 -0.84 -9.79 -15.09
CA GLU A 229 -0.73 -10.74 -16.19
C GLU A 229 -1.77 -10.51 -17.30
N GLU A 230 -2.97 -10.01 -16.94
CA GLU A 230 -4.01 -9.61 -17.89
C GLU A 230 -3.67 -8.35 -18.69
N LEU A 231 -2.73 -7.52 -18.22
CA LEU A 231 -2.33 -6.32 -18.94
C LEU A 231 -1.66 -6.69 -20.27
N GLU A 232 -2.19 -6.12 -21.34
CA GLU A 232 -1.52 -6.10 -22.64
C GLU A 232 -0.42 -5.03 -22.59
N GLY A 233 0.71 -5.22 -23.26
CA GLY A 233 1.82 -4.26 -23.24
C GLY A 233 3.19 -4.91 -23.38
N SER A 234 4.18 -4.17 -23.88
CA SER A 234 5.54 -4.68 -24.07
C SER A 234 6.45 -4.24 -22.93
N PRO A 235 6.92 -5.15 -22.06
CA PRO A 235 7.84 -4.81 -20.98
C PRO A 235 9.15 -4.21 -21.49
N LEU A 236 9.60 -4.67 -22.67
CA LEU A 236 10.79 -4.17 -23.34
C LEU A 236 10.61 -2.73 -23.82
N ALA A 237 9.41 -2.36 -24.28
CA ALA A 237 9.12 -0.99 -24.70
C ALA A 237 9.17 -0.03 -23.51
N ALA A 238 8.56 -0.41 -22.37
CA ALA A 238 8.61 0.37 -21.14
C ALA A 238 10.04 0.54 -20.62
N ALA A 239 10.83 -0.53 -20.58
CA ALA A 239 12.25 -0.46 -20.22
C ALA A 239 13.03 0.49 -21.14
N TRP A 240 12.75 0.46 -22.45
CA TRP A 240 13.40 1.37 -23.40
C TRP A 240 13.00 2.83 -23.17
N GLN A 241 11.71 3.09 -22.92
CA GLN A 241 11.21 4.44 -22.66
C GLN A 241 11.82 5.03 -21.39
N LEU A 242 11.95 4.25 -20.31
CA LEU A 242 12.61 4.69 -19.09
C LEU A 242 14.08 5.07 -19.33
N VAL A 243 14.84 4.23 -20.03
CA VAL A 243 16.24 4.54 -20.37
C VAL A 243 16.32 5.79 -21.28
N ALA A 244 15.46 5.91 -22.29
CA ALA A 244 15.42 7.07 -23.17
C ALA A 244 15.03 8.37 -22.43
N SER A 245 14.11 8.30 -21.47
CA SER A 245 13.72 9.44 -20.62
C SER A 245 14.89 9.91 -19.74
N PHE A 246 15.64 8.97 -19.16
CA PHE A 246 16.83 9.26 -18.36
C PHE A 246 17.93 9.97 -19.17
N PHE A 247 18.16 9.52 -20.41
CA PHE A 247 19.13 10.19 -21.30
C PHE A 247 18.68 11.59 -21.74
N ARG A 248 17.39 11.80 -22.05
CA ARG A 248 16.85 13.14 -22.39
C ARG A 248 16.97 14.12 -21.24
N SER A 249 16.65 13.69 -20.02
CA SER A 249 16.81 14.48 -18.79
C SER A 249 18.27 14.90 -18.58
N LYS A 250 19.24 13.98 -18.74
CA LYS A 250 20.68 14.29 -18.61
C LYS A 250 21.23 15.24 -19.69
N LEU A 251 20.62 15.27 -20.87
CA LEU A 251 21.02 16.15 -21.97
C LEU A 251 20.34 17.53 -21.93
N GLY A 252 19.46 17.79 -20.96
CA GLY A 252 18.72 19.05 -20.86
C GLY A 252 17.74 19.27 -22.04
N LEU A 253 17.26 18.18 -22.63
CA LEU A 253 16.35 18.18 -23.79
C LEU A 253 14.89 17.92 -23.39
N ALA A 254 14.56 18.13 -22.12
CA ALA A 254 13.23 17.95 -21.55
C ALA A 254 12.49 19.29 -21.51
#